data_AF-A0A349CW00-F1
#
_entry.id   AF-A0A349CW00-F1
#
_cell.length_a   1.000
_cell.length_b   1.000
_cell.length_c   1.000
_cell.angle_alpha   90.00
_cell.angle_beta   90.00
_cell.angle_gamma   90.00
#
_symmetry.space_group_name_H-M   'P 1'
#
loop_
_entity.id
_entity.type
_entity.pdbx_description
1 polymer ?
#
loop_
_entity_poly.entity_id
_entity_poly.type
_entity_poly.pdbx_seq_one_letter_code
_entity_poly.pdbx_strand_id
1 'polypeptide(L)'
;MPRTLDELAADGLIDEGWAQALAPVAADIARLGDRLRAETAAGRSYLPAGDHVLRAFSRPLQDVKVLIVGQDPYPTPGHPIGLSFAVDAHVRPLPRSLANIYRERHDDLGIPPSEHGDLTAWSDQGVMLLNRVLTVSPGAPGSHRGWGWEKVTEHAIR
;
A
#
# COMPACT_ATOMS: atom_id res chain seq x y z
N MET A 1 11.35 -7.78 18.80
CA MET A 1 10.28 -6.82 19.17
C MET A 1 9.67 -6.27 17.90
N PRO A 2 8.35 -6.04 17.83
CA PRO A 2 7.77 -5.29 16.73
C PRO A 2 8.38 -3.89 16.68
N ARG A 3 8.71 -3.40 15.47
CA ARG A 3 9.14 -2.02 15.27
C ARG A 3 7.99 -1.06 15.56
N THR A 4 8.28 -0.01 16.30
CA THR A 4 7.40 1.14 16.54
C THR A 4 7.28 2.02 15.30
N LEU A 5 6.31 2.92 15.25
CA LEU A 5 6.19 3.89 14.15
C LEU A 5 7.41 4.81 14.08
N ASP A 6 7.96 5.22 15.24
CA ASP A 6 9.16 6.07 15.30
C ASP A 6 10.39 5.34 14.76
N GLU A 7 10.55 4.05 15.07
CA GLU A 7 11.63 3.22 14.49
C GLU A 7 11.45 3.05 12.98
N LEU A 8 10.21 2.85 12.51
CA LEU A 8 9.93 2.78 11.07
C LEU A 8 10.23 4.11 10.35
N ALA A 9 10.00 5.24 11.02
CA ALA A 9 10.35 6.55 10.48
C ALA A 9 11.86 6.78 10.46
N ALA A 10 12.55 6.43 11.55
CA ALA A 10 14.02 6.49 11.63
C ALA A 10 14.71 5.59 10.58
N ASP A 11 14.11 4.45 10.24
CA ASP A 11 14.56 3.55 9.18
C ASP A 11 14.22 4.06 7.76
N GLY A 12 13.47 5.17 7.62
CA GLY A 12 13.02 5.72 6.34
C GLY A 12 11.93 4.90 5.64
N LEU A 13 11.23 4.01 6.36
CA LEU A 13 10.14 3.20 5.81
C LEU A 13 8.80 3.94 5.79
N ILE A 14 8.61 4.87 6.72
CA ILE A 14 7.50 5.84 6.72
C ILE A 14 8.06 7.24 6.96
N ASP A 15 7.29 8.26 6.59
CA ASP A 15 7.60 9.65 6.94
C ASP A 15 7.34 9.93 8.43
N GLU A 16 8.08 10.87 9.01
CA GLU A 16 7.92 11.28 10.42
C GLU A 16 6.55 11.92 10.69
N GLY A 17 6.03 12.71 9.76
CA GLY A 17 4.69 13.29 9.85
C GLY A 17 3.60 12.22 9.86
N TRP A 18 3.76 11.18 9.02
CA TRP A 18 2.88 10.01 9.06
C TRP A 18 3.02 9.20 10.35
N ALA A 19 4.22 9.03 10.89
CA ALA A 19 4.42 8.34 12.17
C ALA A 19 3.64 9.01 13.30
N GLN A 20 3.72 10.34 13.38
CA GLN A 20 2.97 11.15 14.33
C GLN A 20 1.45 11.07 14.08
N ALA A 21 1.02 11.21 12.83
CA ALA A 21 -0.40 11.14 12.46
C ALA A 21 -1.02 9.78 12.78
N LEU A 22 -0.28 8.68 12.61
CA LEU A 22 -0.74 7.31 12.87
C LEU A 22 -0.61 6.88 14.34
N ALA A 23 -0.03 7.71 15.23
CA ALA A 23 0.14 7.38 16.64
C ALA A 23 -1.16 6.91 17.35
N PRO A 24 -2.35 7.52 17.11
CA PRO A 24 -3.61 7.07 17.71
C PRO A 24 -4.03 5.64 17.33
N VAL A 25 -3.54 5.12 16.21
CA VAL A 25 -3.81 3.76 15.70
C VAL A 25 -2.57 2.84 15.77
N ALA A 26 -1.49 3.27 16.43
CA ALA A 26 -0.23 2.49 16.53
C ALA A 26 -0.44 1.10 17.14
N ALA A 27 -1.30 0.98 18.16
CA ALA A 27 -1.64 -0.31 18.77
C ALA A 27 -2.37 -1.25 17.80
N ASP A 28 -3.18 -0.70 16.88
CA ASP A 28 -3.86 -1.48 15.85
C ASP A 28 -2.86 -1.98 14.80
N ILE A 29 -1.92 -1.13 14.37
CA ILE A 29 -0.83 -1.49 13.46
C ILE A 29 0.05 -2.58 14.07
N ALA A 30 0.43 -2.45 15.34
CA ALA A 30 1.23 -3.45 16.05
C ALA A 30 0.53 -4.82 16.10
N ARG A 31 -0.77 -4.83 16.45
CA ARG A 31 -1.61 -6.04 16.48
C ARG A 31 -1.75 -6.70 15.10
N LEU A 32 -1.89 -5.89 14.04
CA LEU A 32 -1.90 -6.39 12.66
C LEU A 32 -0.54 -7.00 12.29
N GLY A 33 0.57 -6.38 12.69
CA GLY A 33 1.91 -6.93 12.53
C GLY A 33 2.12 -8.26 13.26
N ASP A 34 1.63 -8.39 14.50
CA ASP A 34 1.64 -9.66 15.24
C ASP A 34 0.85 -10.74 14.52
N ARG A 35 -0.35 -10.38 14.04
CA ARG A 35 -1.19 -11.30 13.27
C ARG A 35 -0.49 -11.78 12.00
N LEU A 36 0.12 -10.88 11.23
CA LEU A 36 0.88 -11.24 10.03
C LEU A 36 2.06 -12.17 10.33
N ARG A 37 2.79 -11.93 11.43
CA ARG A 37 3.86 -12.84 11.90
C ARG A 37 3.31 -14.22 12.27
N ALA A 38 2.15 -14.28 12.93
CA ALA A 38 1.50 -15.54 13.26
C ALA A 38 1.07 -16.31 12.01
N GLU A 39 0.58 -15.63 10.97
CA GLU A 39 0.29 -16.26 9.67
C GLU A 39 1.55 -16.87 9.05
N THR A 40 2.65 -16.13 9.02
CA THR A 40 3.95 -16.62 8.51
C THR A 40 4.48 -17.80 9.33
N ALA A 41 4.40 -17.74 10.66
CA ALA A 41 4.80 -18.84 11.53
C ALA A 41 3.93 -20.10 11.32
N ALA A 42 2.67 -19.93 10.91
CA ALA A 42 1.76 -21.00 10.57
C ALA A 42 1.87 -21.47 9.10
N GLY A 43 2.91 -21.04 8.37
CA GLY A 43 3.18 -21.45 6.98
C GLY A 43 2.32 -20.75 5.92
N ARG A 44 1.55 -19.71 6.30
CA ARG A 44 0.79 -18.87 5.36
C ARG A 44 1.58 -17.63 4.99
N SER A 45 1.39 -17.14 3.78
CA SER A 45 2.05 -15.91 3.30
C SER A 45 1.03 -14.80 3.09
N TYR A 46 1.54 -13.57 2.99
CA TYR A 46 0.77 -12.39 2.65
C TYR A 46 1.55 -11.53 1.65
N LEU A 47 0.83 -10.61 1.01
CA LEU A 47 1.36 -9.61 0.10
C LEU A 47 0.90 -8.21 0.56
N PRO A 48 1.67 -7.14 0.28
CA PRO A 48 3.01 -7.14 -0.33
C PRO A 48 4.10 -7.63 0.65
N ALA A 49 5.38 -7.48 0.28
CA ALA A 49 6.50 -7.68 1.19
C ALA A 49 6.35 -6.83 2.47
N GLY A 50 6.90 -7.30 3.60
CA GLY A 50 6.66 -6.71 4.92
C GLY A 50 7.07 -5.24 5.05
N ASP A 51 8.19 -4.86 4.45
CA ASP A 51 8.69 -3.49 4.32
C ASP A 51 7.84 -2.62 3.37
N HIS A 52 7.07 -3.24 2.49
CA HIS A 52 6.16 -2.55 1.58
C HIS A 52 4.74 -2.37 2.15
N VAL A 53 4.38 -2.99 3.27
CA VAL A 53 3.00 -2.92 3.81
C VAL A 53 2.56 -1.48 4.11
N LEU A 54 3.47 -0.66 4.62
CA LEU A 54 3.22 0.74 4.98
C LEU A 54 3.81 1.73 3.96
N ARG A 55 4.23 1.28 2.78
CA ARG A 55 4.95 2.12 1.80
C ARG A 55 4.16 3.34 1.34
N ALA A 56 2.82 3.28 1.33
CA ALA A 56 1.97 4.42 1.01
C ALA A 56 2.19 5.64 1.95
N PHE A 57 2.77 5.42 3.14
CA PHE A 57 3.11 6.43 4.14
C PHE A 57 4.58 6.87 4.11
N SER A 58 5.36 6.44 3.10
CA SER A 58 6.80 6.76 2.98
C SER A 58 7.11 8.12 2.37
N ARG A 59 6.11 8.80 1.79
CA ARG A 59 6.25 10.16 1.28
C ARG A 59 5.75 11.16 2.31
N PRO A 60 6.32 12.38 2.35
CA PRO A 60 5.98 13.33 3.39
C PRO A 60 4.49 13.62 3.45
N LEU A 61 3.90 13.57 4.65
CA LEU A 61 2.47 13.83 4.84
C LEU A 61 2.06 15.19 4.28
N GLN A 62 2.89 16.22 4.48
CA GLN A 62 2.64 17.58 4.00
C GLN A 62 2.64 17.72 2.47
N ASP A 63 3.22 16.77 1.74
CA ASP A 63 3.32 16.82 0.28
C ASP A 63 2.11 16.18 -0.41
N VAL A 64 1.21 15.54 0.36
CA VAL A 64 0.01 14.88 -0.18
C VAL A 64 -0.98 15.92 -0.70
N LYS A 65 -1.32 15.81 -1.98
CA LYS A 65 -2.26 16.70 -2.71
C LYS A 65 -3.50 15.95 -3.19
N VAL A 66 -3.34 14.68 -3.53
CA VAL A 66 -4.39 13.83 -4.09
C VAL A 66 -4.34 12.47 -3.40
N LEU A 67 -5.49 11.94 -3.01
CA LEU A 67 -5.64 10.58 -2.49
C LEU A 67 -6.37 9.72 -3.52
N ILE A 68 -5.76 8.60 -3.92
CA ILE A 68 -6.39 7.53 -4.68
C ILE A 68 -6.54 6.33 -3.75
N VAL A 69 -7.77 5.83 -3.64
CA VAL A 69 -8.10 4.71 -2.74
C VAL A 69 -8.42 3.44 -3.54
N GLY A 70 -7.62 2.40 -3.32
CA GLY A 70 -7.89 1.03 -3.78
C GLY A 70 -8.55 0.16 -2.70
N GLN A 71 -8.89 -1.08 -3.05
CA GLN A 71 -9.52 -2.02 -2.11
C GLN A 71 -8.48 -2.72 -1.22
N ASP A 72 -7.65 -3.55 -1.83
CA ASP A 72 -6.59 -4.35 -1.24
C ASP A 72 -5.48 -4.60 -2.28
N PRO A 73 -4.28 -5.06 -1.89
CA PRO A 73 -3.19 -5.29 -2.83
C PRO A 73 -3.56 -6.34 -3.88
N TYR A 74 -2.83 -6.35 -5.00
CA TYR A 74 -2.96 -7.45 -5.95
C TYR A 74 -2.64 -8.80 -5.29
N PRO A 75 -3.45 -9.84 -5.51
CA PRO A 75 -3.28 -11.14 -4.86
C PRO A 75 -2.14 -11.97 -5.50
N THR A 76 -1.55 -11.51 -6.60
CA THR A 76 -0.53 -12.27 -7.34
C THR A 76 0.85 -12.02 -6.73
N PRO A 77 1.59 -13.07 -6.31
CA PRO A 77 2.96 -12.91 -5.83
C PRO A 77 3.86 -12.15 -6.82
N GLY A 78 4.73 -11.29 -6.31
CA GLY A 78 5.62 -10.46 -7.12
C GLY A 78 4.95 -9.24 -7.78
N HIS A 79 3.63 -9.09 -7.69
CA HIS A 79 2.94 -7.92 -8.25
C HIS A 79 2.96 -6.72 -7.30
N PRO A 80 2.33 -6.75 -6.11
CA PRO A 80 2.08 -5.54 -5.34
C PRO A 80 3.35 -5.02 -4.67
N ILE A 81 3.56 -3.71 -4.76
CA ILE A 81 4.73 -3.01 -4.22
C ILE A 81 4.41 -2.07 -3.06
N GLY A 82 3.22 -2.19 -2.45
CA GLY A 82 2.81 -1.37 -1.31
C GLY A 82 2.10 -0.05 -1.66
N LEU A 83 1.85 0.20 -2.95
CA LEU A 83 1.09 1.34 -3.45
C LEU A 83 -0.16 0.80 -4.17
N SER A 84 -1.34 1.39 -3.93
CA SER A 84 -2.59 0.95 -4.57
C SER A 84 -2.46 1.00 -6.08
N PHE A 85 -2.98 -0.03 -6.77
CA PHE A 85 -2.93 -0.22 -8.23
C PHE A 85 -1.54 -0.36 -8.86
N ALA A 86 -0.46 -0.08 -8.14
CA ALA A 86 0.89 -0.20 -8.66
C ALA A 86 1.41 -1.63 -8.58
N VAL A 87 2.25 -1.99 -9.55
CA VAL A 87 3.06 -3.21 -9.53
C VAL A 87 4.51 -2.89 -9.82
N ASP A 88 5.41 -3.84 -9.56
CA ASP A 88 6.82 -3.66 -9.90
C ASP A 88 6.99 -3.44 -11.42
N ALA A 89 7.99 -2.63 -11.81
CA ALA A 89 8.19 -2.18 -13.18
C ALA A 89 8.36 -3.32 -14.20
N HIS A 90 8.88 -4.48 -13.79
CA HIS A 90 9.07 -5.65 -14.65
C HIS A 90 7.79 -6.50 -14.88
N VAL A 91 6.73 -6.30 -14.09
CA VAL A 91 5.54 -7.17 -14.11
C VAL A 91 4.81 -7.09 -15.44
N ARG A 92 4.71 -8.22 -16.15
CA ARG A 92 3.96 -8.35 -17.41
C ARG A 92 3.18 -9.67 -17.44
N PRO A 93 1.96 -9.69 -18.02
CA PRO A 93 1.18 -8.54 -18.48
C PRO A 93 0.73 -7.65 -17.30
N LEU A 94 0.42 -6.37 -17.56
CA LEU A 94 -0.08 -5.47 -16.51
C LEU A 94 -1.42 -5.99 -15.95
N PRO A 95 -1.69 -5.82 -14.64
CA PRO A 95 -2.99 -6.13 -14.07
C PRO A 95 -4.11 -5.40 -14.80
N ARG A 96 -5.26 -6.07 -14.99
CA ARG A 96 -6.39 -5.55 -15.77
C ARG A 96 -6.90 -4.19 -15.25
N SER A 97 -6.93 -3.99 -13.94
CA SER A 97 -7.31 -2.70 -13.33
C SER A 97 -6.34 -1.58 -13.70
N LEU A 98 -5.03 -1.83 -13.68
CA LEU A 98 -4.05 -0.82 -14.06
C LEU A 98 -4.08 -0.52 -15.56
N ALA A 99 -4.28 -1.54 -16.39
CA ALA A 99 -4.50 -1.34 -17.82
C ALA A 99 -5.74 -0.48 -18.10
N ASN A 100 -6.81 -0.65 -17.31
CA ASN A 100 -7.99 0.21 -17.39
C ASN A 100 -7.69 1.66 -16.94
N ILE A 101 -6.93 1.85 -15.86
CA ILE A 101 -6.51 3.19 -15.40
C ILE A 101 -5.70 3.92 -16.48
N TYR A 102 -4.77 3.23 -17.14
CA TYR A 102 -3.98 3.83 -18.22
C TYR A 102 -4.81 4.15 -19.47
N ARG A 103 -5.81 3.32 -19.81
CA ARG A 103 -6.75 3.63 -20.89
C ARG A 103 -7.56 4.88 -20.55
N GLU A 104 -8.14 4.94 -19.35
CA GLU A 104 -8.92 6.11 -18.91
C GLU A 104 -8.06 7.39 -18.93
N ARG A 105 -6.83 7.33 -18.41
CA ARG A 105 -5.90 8.46 -18.44
C ARG A 105 -5.57 8.92 -19.87
N HIS A 106 -5.44 7.99 -20.80
CA HIS A 106 -5.24 8.32 -22.20
C HIS A 106 -6.48 8.97 -22.80
N ASP A 107 -7.66 8.45 -22.52
CA ASP A 107 -8.91 8.95 -23.07
C ASP A 107 -9.28 10.34 -22.52
N ASP A 108 -8.98 10.60 -21.24
CA ASP A 108 -9.21 11.88 -20.55
C ASP A 108 -8.16 12.95 -20.92
N LEU A 109 -6.87 12.59 -20.87
CA LEU A 109 -5.77 13.57 -20.93
C LEU A 109 -4.90 13.48 -22.18
N GLY A 110 -5.14 12.50 -23.06
CA GLY A 110 -4.29 12.22 -24.23
C GLY A 110 -2.90 11.68 -23.88
N ILE A 111 -2.67 11.25 -22.64
CA ILE A 111 -1.37 10.78 -22.17
C ILE A 111 -1.22 9.29 -22.51
N PRO A 112 -0.21 8.88 -23.32
CA PRO A 112 0.00 7.48 -23.68
C PRO A 112 0.12 6.56 -22.44
N PRO A 113 -0.41 5.33 -22.51
CA PRO A 113 -0.21 4.31 -21.47
C PRO A 113 1.29 4.09 -21.17
N SER A 114 1.65 3.96 -19.90
CA SER A 114 3.03 3.54 -19.57
C SER A 114 3.20 2.05 -19.90
N GLU A 115 4.40 1.69 -20.35
CA GLU A 115 4.73 0.28 -20.60
C GLU A 115 4.88 -0.53 -19.31
N HIS A 116 5.08 0.12 -18.16
CA HIS A 116 5.25 -0.52 -16.85
C HIS A 116 4.15 -0.16 -15.85
N GLY A 117 4.04 -0.96 -14.79
CA GLY A 117 3.01 -0.78 -13.78
C GLY A 117 3.43 -0.04 -12.50
N ASP A 118 4.68 0.42 -12.44
CA ASP A 118 5.17 1.21 -11.31
C ASP A 118 4.59 2.64 -11.34
N LEU A 119 3.94 3.03 -10.24
CA LEU A 119 3.33 4.34 -10.04
C LEU A 119 4.09 5.20 -9.01
N THR A 120 5.32 4.82 -8.63
CA THR A 120 6.13 5.57 -7.66
C THR A 120 6.27 7.05 -8.05
N ALA A 121 6.41 7.35 -9.34
CA ALA A 121 6.47 8.73 -9.83
C ALA A 121 5.22 9.57 -9.52
N TRP A 122 4.04 8.96 -9.36
CA TRP A 122 2.83 9.67 -8.90
C TRP A 122 2.93 10.00 -7.42
N SER A 123 3.39 9.04 -6.61
CA SER A 123 3.64 9.27 -5.18
C SER A 123 4.70 10.33 -4.92
N ASP A 124 5.76 10.40 -5.73
CA ASP A 124 6.77 11.45 -5.67
C ASP A 124 6.22 12.85 -5.98
N GLN A 125 5.05 12.94 -6.64
CA GLN A 125 4.40 14.20 -7.00
C GLN A 125 3.27 14.60 -6.03
N GLY A 126 3.08 13.84 -4.94
CA GLY A 126 2.05 14.09 -3.93
C GLY A 126 0.75 13.32 -4.14
N VAL A 127 0.75 12.25 -4.94
CA VAL A 127 -0.40 11.33 -5.05
C VAL A 127 -0.25 10.18 -4.06
N MET A 128 -1.05 10.19 -3.00
CA MET A 128 -1.11 9.09 -2.05
C MET A 128 -1.90 7.91 -2.65
N LEU A 129 -1.24 6.76 -2.79
CA LEU A 129 -1.78 5.54 -3.37
C LEU A 129 -2.10 4.52 -2.26
N LEU A 130 -3.26 4.66 -1.62
CA LEU A 130 -3.63 3.92 -0.42
C LEU A 130 -4.68 2.83 -0.72
N ASN A 131 -4.51 1.62 -0.20
CA ASN A 131 -5.60 0.64 -0.18
C ASN A 131 -6.39 0.75 1.13
N ARG A 132 -7.69 0.43 1.13
CA ARG A 132 -8.48 0.32 2.38
C ARG A 132 -7.96 -0.80 3.29
N VAL A 133 -7.49 -1.90 2.70
CA VAL A 133 -6.82 -3.02 3.37
C VAL A 133 -5.39 -3.11 2.86
N LEU A 134 -4.38 -3.17 3.73
CA LEU A 134 -2.97 -3.03 3.30
C LEU A 134 -2.26 -4.35 3.00
N THR A 135 -2.90 -5.48 3.25
CA THR A 135 -2.35 -6.81 2.98
C THR A 135 -3.40 -7.76 2.42
N VAL A 136 -2.96 -8.83 1.77
CA VAL A 136 -3.82 -9.88 1.23
C VAL A 136 -3.07 -11.22 1.23
N SER A 137 -3.77 -12.33 1.40
CA SER A 137 -3.20 -13.66 1.15
C SER A 137 -3.02 -13.89 -0.36
N PRO A 138 -1.93 -14.54 -0.82
CA PRO A 138 -1.75 -14.85 -2.24
C PRO A 138 -2.92 -15.61 -2.85
N GLY A 139 -3.34 -15.19 -4.04
CA GLY A 139 -4.46 -15.79 -4.78
C GLY A 139 -5.85 -15.56 -4.19
N ALA A 140 -5.98 -14.85 -3.06
CA ALA A 140 -7.24 -14.70 -2.34
C ALA A 140 -7.60 -13.22 -2.09
N PRO A 141 -8.14 -12.51 -3.10
CA PRO A 141 -8.62 -11.13 -2.95
C PRO A 141 -9.57 -10.98 -1.76
N GLY A 142 -9.40 -9.90 -0.99
CA GLY A 142 -10.25 -9.57 0.16
C GLY A 142 -10.05 -10.47 1.39
N SER A 143 -9.10 -11.40 1.37
CA SER A 143 -8.84 -12.35 2.48
C SER A 143 -8.54 -11.69 3.83
N HIS A 144 -7.96 -10.49 3.83
CA HIS A 144 -7.63 -9.75 5.06
C HIS A 144 -8.65 -8.64 5.40
N ARG A 145 -9.80 -8.62 4.71
CA ARG A 145 -10.91 -7.72 5.03
C ARG A 145 -11.41 -7.99 6.46
N GLY A 146 -11.71 -6.92 7.20
CA GLY A 146 -12.19 -6.99 8.57
C GLY A 146 -11.11 -7.35 9.59
N TRP A 147 -9.83 -7.37 9.20
CA TRP A 147 -8.74 -7.61 10.15
C TRP A 147 -8.41 -6.38 11.00
N GLY A 148 -8.83 -5.19 10.56
CA GLY A 148 -8.62 -3.92 11.25
C GLY A 148 -7.81 -2.89 10.46
N TRP A 149 -7.33 -3.23 9.26
CA TRP A 149 -6.67 -2.26 8.38
C TRP A 149 -7.58 -1.07 8.03
N GLU A 150 -8.88 -1.30 7.96
CA GLU A 150 -9.88 -0.29 7.66
C GLU A 150 -9.90 0.84 8.69
N LYS A 151 -9.63 0.53 9.98
CA LYS A 151 -9.53 1.52 11.05
C LYS A 151 -8.26 2.37 10.88
N VAL A 152 -7.14 1.73 10.53
CA VAL A 152 -5.87 2.43 10.29
C VAL A 152 -6.00 3.36 9.10
N THR A 153 -6.52 2.87 7.98
CA THR A 153 -6.65 3.66 6.75
C THR A 153 -7.77 4.69 6.83
N GLU A 154 -8.80 4.47 7.65
CA GLU A 154 -9.80 5.51 7.95
C GLU A 154 -9.19 6.64 8.77
N HIS A 155 -8.39 6.31 9.80
CA HIS A 155 -7.68 7.32 10.58
C HIS A 155 -6.72 8.14 9.72
N ALA A 156 -5.98 7.50 8.80
CA ALA A 156 -5.09 8.20 7.87
C ALA A 156 -5.79 9.19 6.92
N ILE A 157 -7.10 9.04 6.70
CA ILE A 157 -7.88 9.89 5.79
C ILE A 157 -8.50 11.09 6.52
N ARG A 158 -8.66 11.01 7.84
CA ARG A 158 -9.28 12.05 8.68
C ARG A 158 -8.28 13.17 9.00
#